data_AF-A0A354ZI18-F1
#
_entry.id   AF-A0A354ZI18-F1
#
_cell.length_a   1.000
_cell.length_b   1.000
_cell.length_c   1.000
_cell.angle_alpha   90.00
_cell.angle_beta   90.00
_cell.angle_gamma   90.00
#
_symmetry.space_group_name_H-M   'P 1'
#
loop_
_entity.id
_entity.type
_entity.pdbx_description
1 polymer ?
#
loop_
_entity_poly.entity_id
_entity_poly.type
_entity_poly.pdbx_seq_one_letter_code
_entity_poly.pdbx_strand_id
1 'polypeptide(L)'
;MLMRRAVQWQRTRDGRGIGMHKRIRKSHFLMGLIVLSVMLCASLGVARGQDALPIEMKGGWQPGPDTYHPSRVIVRFSDAFTTNNAVDSIQRLGYSVYGVADLKPTAAFPNGVRFGIIDLPPEADIDNAITKLAVMPGILYVERDAVYYLSNPPVIPDDPLFPLMWGLHNHDLPSYYWDPDLVGEPVDDADIDMPEAWSICTGSDEIIVAVVDTGIYIDHLDLAPNIWVNEAELYGEPGIDDDGNGYVDDIHGWDFHHNDNSVFDPDDRKSNGELNDIHGTHVAGTIGALSDNAQGVSGINWNVRIMPLKAFGPGGGTTSNAMLALEYAANNGAAIANCSWGGGSYSQALKDTIEASGMLVVCAAGNDGENTDIHPHYPSSYDSSNIISVAASAQNDEPCYYPGWWSTNYGENTVDLFAPGGYIASTVPPDPPPLEPGEAYGFAYGTSMATPHVSGVAALVSSCYPSMPLYPDAPGWHEGSPTVKDLLLDKADVKPAFQGKCMTGGRLNA
;
A
#
# COMPACT_ATOMS: atom_id res chain seq x y z
N MET A 1 -1.33 11.09 -75.72
CA MET A 1 -1.59 9.64 -75.85
C MET A 1 -2.37 9.24 -74.58
N LEU A 2 -3.66 9.59 -74.49
CA LEU A 2 -4.86 8.75 -74.78
C LEU A 2 -4.94 7.54 -73.84
N MET A 3 -5.94 7.32 -72.97
CA MET A 3 -7.36 7.74 -72.83
C MET A 3 -7.68 7.80 -71.31
N ARG A 4 -8.35 8.78 -70.68
CA ARG A 4 -9.72 9.35 -70.78
C ARG A 4 -10.89 8.34 -70.68
N ARG A 5 -11.66 8.43 -69.58
CA ARG A 5 -13.06 8.91 -69.58
C ARG A 5 -13.63 9.11 -68.17
N ALA A 6 -14.03 10.35 -67.90
CA ALA A 6 -15.07 10.73 -66.95
C ALA A 6 -16.35 11.04 -67.75
N VAL A 7 -17.53 10.80 -67.18
CA VAL A 7 -18.78 11.51 -67.54
C VAL A 7 -19.65 11.71 -66.29
N GLN A 8 -20.22 12.91 -66.24
CA GLN A 8 -20.96 13.62 -65.21
C GLN A 8 -22.49 13.47 -65.40
N TRP A 9 -23.24 13.53 -64.29
CA TRP A 9 -24.47 14.31 -64.01
C TRP A 9 -25.67 14.39 -65.00
N GLN A 10 -26.88 14.14 -64.48
CA GLN A 10 -28.09 15.03 -64.41
C GLN A 10 -29.31 14.21 -63.90
N ARG A 11 -29.94 14.48 -62.74
CA ARG A 11 -30.90 15.53 -62.28
C ARG A 11 -32.38 15.32 -62.69
N THR A 12 -33.28 15.65 -61.75
CA THR A 12 -34.77 15.85 -61.81
C THR A 12 -35.67 14.63 -61.58
N ARG A 13 -36.87 14.72 -61.01
CA ARG A 13 -37.55 15.56 -59.98
C ARG A 13 -38.91 14.84 -59.69
N ASP A 14 -39.50 15.16 -58.55
CA ASP A 14 -40.96 15.21 -58.27
C ASP A 14 -41.77 13.99 -57.75
N GLY A 15 -42.61 14.29 -56.73
CA GLY A 15 -43.82 13.56 -56.30
C GLY A 15 -43.77 13.08 -54.83
N ARG A 16 -43.95 13.90 -53.78
CA ARG A 16 -45.18 14.51 -53.19
C ARG A 16 -46.36 13.57 -52.85
N GLY A 17 -46.68 13.53 -51.54
CA GLY A 17 -47.96 13.10 -50.90
C GLY A 17 -47.71 12.48 -49.51
N ILE A 18 -47.75 13.18 -48.36
CA ILE A 18 -48.83 13.85 -47.59
C ILE A 18 -49.93 12.90 -47.06
N GLY A 19 -50.12 12.90 -45.72
CA GLY A 19 -51.40 12.68 -45.02
C GLY A 19 -51.47 11.39 -44.18
N MET A 20 -51.09 11.33 -42.90
CA MET A 20 -51.70 11.90 -41.67
C MET A 20 -52.91 11.11 -41.09
N HIS A 21 -52.76 10.74 -39.80
CA HIS A 21 -53.77 10.63 -38.71
C HIS A 21 -54.22 9.27 -38.09
N LYS A 22 -53.88 9.17 -36.79
CA LYS A 22 -54.73 9.03 -35.57
C LYS A 22 -55.02 7.63 -34.94
N ARG A 23 -54.48 7.54 -33.70
CA ARG A 23 -55.11 7.27 -32.37
C ARG A 23 -55.45 5.84 -31.89
N ILE A 24 -54.79 5.50 -30.76
CA ILE A 24 -55.29 5.05 -29.43
C ILE A 24 -56.07 3.73 -29.32
N ARG A 25 -55.59 2.79 -28.46
CA ARG A 25 -56.28 2.33 -27.22
C ARG A 25 -55.46 1.32 -26.38
N LYS A 26 -55.46 1.55 -25.06
CA LYS A 26 -55.03 0.64 -23.97
C LYS A 26 -56.09 -0.45 -23.72
N SER A 27 -55.68 -1.62 -23.21
CA SER A 27 -56.52 -2.44 -22.30
C SER A 27 -55.71 -3.51 -21.57
N HIS A 28 -55.84 -3.52 -20.24
CA HIS A 28 -55.40 -4.57 -19.32
C HIS A 28 -56.37 -5.77 -19.36
N PHE A 29 -55.89 -6.97 -19.02
CA PHE A 29 -56.75 -8.11 -18.67
C PHE A 29 -56.14 -8.92 -17.52
N LEU A 30 -56.96 -9.18 -16.50
CA LEU A 30 -56.70 -9.99 -15.30
C LEU A 30 -57.86 -10.99 -15.18
N MET A 31 -57.57 -12.28 -14.98
CA MET A 31 -58.40 -13.36 -14.39
C MET A 31 -57.72 -14.71 -14.74
N GLY A 32 -57.60 -15.72 -13.88
CA GLY A 32 -58.29 -16.00 -12.63
C GLY A 32 -57.69 -17.20 -11.88
N LEU A 33 -58.43 -17.63 -10.86
CA LEU A 33 -58.01 -18.35 -9.66
C LEU A 33 -58.86 -19.63 -9.49
N ILE A 34 -58.25 -20.80 -9.23
CA ILE A 34 -58.87 -22.07 -8.72
C ILE A 34 -57.74 -22.79 -7.93
N VAL A 35 -57.68 -22.98 -6.60
CA VAL A 35 -58.55 -23.50 -5.51
C VAL A 35 -58.25 -24.99 -5.13
N LEU A 36 -57.73 -25.12 -3.90
CA LEU A 36 -57.82 -26.16 -2.83
C LEU A 36 -57.15 -27.54 -2.93
N SER A 37 -56.30 -27.84 -1.94
CA SER A 37 -56.46 -28.91 -0.91
C SER A 37 -55.19 -28.97 -0.02
N VAL A 38 -55.13 -29.27 1.28
CA VAL A 38 -56.04 -29.49 2.43
C VAL A 38 -55.18 -29.23 3.69
N MET A 39 -55.81 -28.75 4.76
CA MET A 39 -55.24 -28.49 6.09
C MET A 39 -54.54 -29.70 6.74
N LEU A 40 -53.48 -29.44 7.52
CA LEU A 40 -53.41 -29.94 8.90
C LEU A 40 -52.60 -28.98 9.78
N CYS A 41 -53.23 -28.49 10.84
CA CYS A 41 -52.62 -27.67 11.88
C CYS A 41 -51.66 -28.50 12.75
N ALA A 42 -50.48 -27.95 13.03
CA ALA A 42 -49.80 -28.13 14.30
C ALA A 42 -49.07 -26.82 14.65
N SER A 43 -49.64 -26.09 15.60
CA SER A 43 -49.03 -24.94 16.25
C SER A 43 -47.88 -25.40 17.14
N LEU A 44 -46.64 -25.06 16.77
CA LEU A 44 -45.51 -25.02 17.70
C LEU A 44 -44.70 -23.76 17.38
N GLY A 45 -44.42 -23.00 18.44
CA GLY A 45 -43.79 -21.70 18.37
C GLY A 45 -42.47 -21.75 17.63
N VAL A 46 -42.27 -20.79 16.74
CA VAL A 46 -40.95 -20.45 16.22
C VAL A 46 -40.19 -19.83 17.39
N ALA A 47 -39.43 -20.67 18.09
CA ALA A 47 -38.30 -20.20 18.86
C ALA A 47 -37.41 -19.41 17.89
N ARG A 48 -37.06 -18.18 18.29
CA ARG A 48 -35.97 -17.41 17.68
C ARG A 48 -34.81 -18.37 17.45
N GLY A 49 -34.47 -18.61 16.18
CA GLY A 49 -33.13 -19.07 15.85
C GLY A 49 -32.20 -18.02 16.41
N GLN A 50 -31.46 -18.38 17.47
CA GLN A 50 -30.20 -17.71 17.73
C GLN A 50 -29.42 -17.89 16.44
N ASP A 51 -29.10 -16.78 15.78
CA ASP A 51 -28.05 -16.75 14.79
C ASP A 51 -26.88 -17.51 15.40
N ALA A 52 -26.51 -18.62 14.79
CA ALA A 52 -25.31 -19.32 15.18
C ALA A 52 -24.20 -18.30 14.98
N LEU A 53 -23.61 -17.83 16.10
CA LEU A 53 -22.39 -17.04 16.08
C LEU A 53 -21.44 -17.74 15.10
N PRO A 54 -20.77 -17.00 14.20
CA PRO A 54 -19.76 -17.60 13.33
C PRO A 54 -18.86 -18.45 14.22
N ILE A 55 -18.61 -19.69 13.83
CA ILE A 55 -17.61 -20.51 14.49
C ILE A 55 -16.31 -19.76 14.24
N GLU A 56 -15.93 -18.92 15.20
CA GLU A 56 -14.64 -18.26 15.28
C GLU A 56 -13.64 -19.41 15.27
N MET A 57 -12.99 -19.66 14.13
CA MET A 57 -11.89 -20.59 14.07
C MET A 57 -10.77 -19.98 14.90
N LYS A 58 -10.79 -20.24 16.21
CA LYS A 58 -9.70 -19.84 17.09
C LYS A 58 -8.50 -20.67 16.70
N GLY A 59 -7.58 -20.06 15.95
CA GLY A 59 -6.29 -20.65 15.61
C GLY A 59 -5.58 -21.16 16.86
N GLY A 60 -4.73 -22.17 16.68
CA GLY A 60 -3.78 -22.56 17.71
C GLY A 60 -2.64 -21.54 17.80
N TRP A 61 -1.91 -21.55 18.91
CA TRP A 61 -0.60 -20.91 18.97
C TRP A 61 0.31 -21.65 17.97
N GLN A 62 0.71 -20.98 16.90
CA GLN A 62 1.67 -21.49 15.94
C GLN A 62 2.86 -20.52 15.90
N PRO A 63 4.09 -21.02 15.68
CA PRO A 63 5.18 -20.13 15.31
C PRO A 63 4.82 -19.52 13.95
N GLY A 64 4.90 -18.20 13.79
CA GLY A 64 4.91 -17.61 12.46
C GLY A 64 6.21 -18.02 11.74
N PRO A 65 6.27 -17.96 10.40
CA PRO A 65 7.55 -18.06 9.72
C PRO A 65 8.49 -16.98 10.30
N ASP A 66 9.62 -17.42 10.86
CA ASP A 66 10.73 -16.60 11.35
C ASP A 66 10.46 -15.42 12.31
N THR A 67 9.33 -15.42 13.02
CA THR A 67 9.08 -14.44 14.09
C THR A 67 9.81 -14.84 15.38
N TYR A 68 11.00 -14.30 15.57
CA TYR A 68 11.77 -14.43 16.82
C TYR A 68 11.75 -13.14 17.62
N HIS A 69 11.87 -13.23 18.94
CA HIS A 69 11.96 -12.07 19.81
C HIS A 69 13.19 -11.23 19.43
N PRO A 70 13.03 -9.92 19.15
CA PRO A 70 14.05 -9.11 18.46
C PRO A 70 15.32 -8.84 19.28
N SER A 71 15.30 -9.15 20.57
CA SER A 71 16.42 -8.91 21.49
C SER A 71 16.59 -10.03 22.52
N ARG A 72 16.19 -11.27 22.20
CA ARG A 72 16.26 -12.39 23.15
C ARG A 72 16.65 -13.70 22.51
N VAL A 73 17.46 -14.46 23.25
CA VAL A 73 17.89 -15.81 22.87
C VAL A 73 17.68 -16.80 24.02
N ILE A 74 17.52 -18.07 23.67
CA ILE A 74 17.41 -19.18 24.62
C ILE A 74 18.75 -19.90 24.66
N VAL A 75 19.30 -20.04 25.86
CA VAL A 75 20.59 -20.71 26.11
C VAL A 75 20.36 -22.02 26.86
N ARG A 76 20.84 -23.14 26.33
CA ARG A 76 20.88 -24.42 27.06
C ARG A 76 22.17 -24.54 27.86
N PHE A 77 22.07 -24.63 29.19
CA PHE A 77 23.24 -24.88 30.05
C PHE A 77 23.55 -26.38 30.19
N SER A 78 24.82 -26.71 30.38
CA SER A 78 25.25 -28.05 30.74
C SER A 78 24.68 -28.48 32.10
N ASP A 79 24.50 -29.79 32.28
CA ASP A 79 23.86 -30.37 33.48
C ASP A 79 24.60 -30.06 34.79
N ALA A 80 25.88 -29.67 34.71
CA ALA A 80 26.72 -29.30 35.85
C ALA A 80 26.38 -27.93 36.47
N PHE A 81 25.60 -27.09 35.80
CA PHE A 81 25.28 -25.74 36.26
C PHE A 81 24.06 -25.70 37.18
N THR A 82 24.18 -25.07 38.34
CA THR A 82 23.01 -24.64 39.13
C THR A 82 22.41 -23.38 38.53
N THR A 83 21.15 -23.07 38.85
CA THR A 83 20.47 -21.84 38.42
C THR A 83 21.26 -20.57 38.79
N ASN A 84 21.82 -20.50 40.00
CA ASN A 84 22.64 -19.35 40.41
C ASN A 84 23.92 -19.24 39.59
N ASN A 85 24.61 -20.36 39.33
CA ASN A 85 25.84 -20.34 38.54
C ASN A 85 25.58 -19.97 37.07
N ALA A 86 24.42 -20.35 36.52
CA ALA A 86 24.00 -19.97 35.18
C ALA A 86 23.79 -18.46 35.08
N VAL A 87 23.05 -17.87 36.01
CA VAL A 87 22.81 -16.41 36.06
C VAL A 87 24.11 -15.63 36.20
N ASP A 88 24.94 -16.00 37.18
CA ASP A 88 26.22 -15.33 37.45
C ASP A 88 27.17 -15.38 36.23
N SER A 89 27.15 -16.50 35.48
CA SER A 89 28.02 -16.67 34.30
C SER A 89 27.59 -15.79 33.14
N ILE A 90 26.28 -15.62 32.92
CA ILE A 90 25.76 -14.75 31.87
C ILE A 90 25.96 -13.27 32.22
N GLN A 91 25.70 -12.89 33.46
CA GLN A 91 25.89 -11.50 33.91
C GLN A 91 27.34 -11.05 33.82
N ARG A 92 28.32 -11.95 34.07
CA ARG A 92 29.75 -11.64 33.88
C ARG A 92 30.14 -11.33 32.44
N LEU A 93 29.31 -11.71 31.47
CA LEU A 93 29.52 -11.43 30.05
C LEU A 93 28.88 -10.12 29.60
N GLY A 94 28.21 -9.41 30.52
CA GLY A 94 27.50 -8.17 30.22
C GLY A 94 26.10 -8.36 29.65
N TYR A 95 25.57 -9.59 29.66
CA TYR A 95 24.19 -9.86 29.25
C TYR A 95 23.24 -9.89 30.45
N SER A 96 21.98 -9.56 30.21
CA SER A 96 20.92 -9.63 31.22
C SER A 96 20.19 -10.96 31.12
N VAL A 97 19.78 -11.52 32.26
CA VAL A 97 18.98 -12.75 32.31
C VAL A 97 17.54 -12.38 32.62
N TYR A 98 16.66 -12.55 31.64
CA TYR A 98 15.23 -12.37 31.81
C TYR A 98 14.66 -13.40 32.80
N GLY A 99 15.10 -14.65 32.67
CA GLY A 99 14.68 -15.74 33.54
C GLY A 99 15.46 -17.04 33.30
N VAL A 100 15.26 -18.00 34.20
CA VAL A 100 15.79 -19.36 34.05
C VAL A 100 14.66 -20.37 34.19
N ALA A 101 14.46 -21.18 33.16
CA ALA A 101 13.59 -22.34 33.24
C ALA A 101 14.41 -23.53 33.78
N ASP A 102 14.19 -23.87 35.06
CA ASP A 102 14.84 -24.99 35.75
C ASP A 102 13.86 -26.16 35.90
N LEU A 103 13.98 -27.12 34.99
CA LEU A 103 13.09 -28.27 34.88
C LEU A 103 13.67 -29.46 35.65
N LYS A 104 12.81 -30.11 36.44
CA LYS A 104 13.18 -31.26 37.27
C LYS A 104 13.63 -32.47 36.44
N PRO A 105 14.41 -33.39 37.02
CA PRO A 105 14.77 -34.65 36.40
C PRO A 105 13.60 -35.44 35.81
N THR A 106 13.81 -35.98 34.62
CA THR A 106 12.91 -36.93 33.93
C THR A 106 13.72 -38.09 33.36
N ALA A 107 13.04 -39.11 32.81
CA ALA A 107 13.73 -40.22 32.15
C ALA A 107 14.59 -39.75 30.95
N ALA A 108 14.14 -38.71 30.22
CA ALA A 108 14.88 -38.13 29.09
C ALA A 108 16.04 -37.23 29.57
N PHE A 109 15.87 -36.55 30.71
CA PHE A 109 16.88 -35.68 31.32
C PHE A 109 17.08 -36.04 32.79
N PRO A 110 17.90 -37.07 33.11
CA PRO A 110 18.04 -37.59 34.48
C PRO A 110 18.62 -36.58 35.49
N ASN A 111 19.27 -35.52 35.01
CA ASN A 111 19.82 -34.44 35.84
C ASN A 111 18.95 -33.16 35.84
N GLY A 112 17.76 -33.24 35.23
CA GLY A 112 16.97 -32.07 34.88
C GLY A 112 17.54 -31.32 33.67
N VAL A 113 16.90 -30.24 33.30
CA VAL A 113 17.26 -29.43 32.12
C VAL A 113 17.08 -27.96 32.48
N ARG A 114 18.06 -27.13 32.12
CA ARG A 114 18.12 -25.70 32.45
C ARG A 114 18.28 -24.88 31.20
N PHE A 115 17.41 -23.88 31.07
CA PHE A 115 17.43 -22.89 29.99
C PHE A 115 17.53 -21.48 30.57
N GLY A 116 18.48 -20.70 30.09
CA GLY A 116 18.54 -19.26 30.35
C GLY A 116 17.82 -18.52 29.24
N ILE A 117 16.98 -17.58 29.61
CA ILE A 117 16.33 -16.64 28.70
C ILE A 117 17.13 -15.34 28.81
N ILE A 118 17.87 -15.00 27.76
CA ILE A 118 18.90 -13.96 27.80
C ILE A 118 18.42 -12.76 27.00
N ASP A 119 18.32 -11.61 27.64
CA ASP A 119 18.07 -10.34 26.96
C ASP A 119 19.41 -9.80 26.43
N LEU A 120 19.43 -9.47 25.15
CA LEU A 120 20.55 -8.85 24.47
C LEU A 120 20.51 -7.33 24.67
N PRO A 121 21.67 -6.65 24.66
CA PRO A 121 21.71 -5.19 24.68
C PRO A 121 20.92 -4.60 23.50
N PRO A 122 20.36 -3.38 23.64
CA PRO A 122 19.84 -2.63 22.51
C PRO A 122 20.89 -2.60 21.38
N GLU A 123 20.47 -2.84 20.13
CA GLU A 123 21.32 -2.86 18.92
C GLU A 123 22.26 -4.07 18.74
N ALA A 124 22.16 -5.11 19.59
CA ALA A 124 22.97 -6.31 19.41
C ALA A 124 22.52 -7.14 18.19
N ASP A 125 23.45 -7.44 17.28
CA ASP A 125 23.27 -8.47 16.24
C ASP A 125 23.05 -9.85 16.88
N ILE A 126 21.85 -10.41 16.68
CA ILE A 126 21.41 -11.70 17.23
C ILE A 126 22.31 -12.85 16.76
N ASP A 127 22.69 -12.93 15.49
CA ASP A 127 23.45 -14.07 14.97
C ASP A 127 24.88 -14.06 15.50
N ASN A 128 25.45 -12.87 15.65
CA ASN A 128 26.73 -12.67 16.32
C ASN A 128 26.64 -13.02 17.81
N ALA A 129 25.55 -12.62 18.50
CA ALA A 129 25.34 -12.96 19.90
C ALA A 129 25.19 -14.48 20.11
N ILE A 130 24.43 -15.16 19.25
CA ILE A 130 24.29 -16.62 19.22
C ILE A 130 25.66 -17.27 19.04
N THR A 131 26.43 -16.83 18.05
CA THR A 131 27.77 -17.39 17.77
C THR A 131 28.71 -17.23 18.96
N LYS A 132 28.70 -16.07 19.62
CA LYS A 132 29.53 -15.79 20.81
C LYS A 132 29.12 -16.63 22.01
N LEU A 133 27.81 -16.75 22.28
CA LEU A 133 27.30 -17.52 23.41
C LEU A 133 27.46 -19.02 23.19
N ALA A 134 27.32 -19.51 21.95
CA ALA A 134 27.39 -20.93 21.63
C ALA A 134 28.79 -21.55 21.87
N VAL A 135 29.86 -20.76 21.82
CA VAL A 135 31.24 -21.24 22.07
C VAL A 135 31.66 -21.19 23.54
N MET A 136 30.76 -20.80 24.44
CA MET A 136 31.11 -20.58 25.83
C MET A 136 31.13 -21.86 26.68
N PRO A 137 32.11 -22.01 27.59
CA PRO A 137 32.16 -23.15 28.48
C PRO A 137 30.89 -23.28 29.33
N GLY A 138 30.23 -24.43 29.22
CA GLY A 138 29.01 -24.71 29.99
C GLY A 138 27.71 -24.35 29.29
N ILE A 139 27.76 -23.76 28.09
CA ILE A 139 26.63 -23.64 27.16
C ILE A 139 26.70 -24.79 26.16
N LEU A 140 25.58 -25.48 25.95
CA LEU A 140 25.47 -26.59 25.00
C LEU A 140 24.99 -26.14 23.63
N TYR A 141 24.01 -25.24 23.61
CA TYR A 141 23.51 -24.60 22.39
C TYR A 141 22.78 -23.30 22.73
N VAL A 142 22.56 -22.49 21.70
CA VAL A 142 21.83 -21.22 21.75
C VAL A 142 20.87 -21.21 20.57
N GLU A 143 19.63 -20.83 20.82
CA GLU A 143 18.57 -20.74 19.81
C GLU A 143 17.90 -19.37 19.90
N ARG A 144 17.32 -18.92 18.79
CA ARG A 144 16.45 -17.74 18.79
C ARG A 144 15.16 -18.04 19.57
N ASP A 145 14.61 -17.04 20.25
CA ASP A 145 13.37 -17.20 21.03
C ASP A 145 12.15 -17.01 20.12
N ALA A 146 11.50 -18.09 19.72
CA ALA A 146 10.36 -18.05 18.80
C ALA A 146 9.12 -17.41 19.44
N VAL A 147 8.50 -16.47 18.75
CA VAL A 147 7.24 -15.85 19.17
C VAL A 147 6.08 -16.66 18.61
N TYR A 148 5.10 -16.95 19.46
CA TYR A 148 3.88 -17.65 19.08
C TYR A 148 2.72 -16.67 19.07
N TYR A 149 1.94 -16.66 17.99
CA TYR A 149 0.70 -15.89 17.86
C TYR A 149 -0.49 -16.82 17.59
N LEU A 150 -1.72 -16.33 17.81
CA LEU A 150 -2.92 -16.97 17.27
C LEU A 150 -2.87 -16.81 15.75
N SER A 151 -2.55 -17.87 15.01
CA SER A 151 -2.41 -17.75 13.54
C SER A 151 -3.79 -17.60 12.89
N ASN A 152 -4.10 -16.41 12.40
CA ASN A 152 -4.95 -16.32 11.21
C ASN A 152 -4.06 -16.70 10.03
N PRO A 153 -4.47 -17.64 9.16
CA PRO A 153 -3.69 -17.94 7.96
C PRO A 153 -3.59 -16.69 7.07
N PRO A 154 -2.48 -16.52 6.33
CA PRO A 154 -2.37 -15.44 5.35
C PRO A 154 -3.54 -15.47 4.36
N VAL A 155 -4.04 -14.30 4.00
CA VAL A 155 -5.14 -14.12 3.05
C VAL A 155 -4.56 -13.83 1.68
N ILE A 156 -4.75 -14.74 0.73
CA ILE A 156 -4.29 -14.57 -0.65
C ILE A 156 -5.49 -14.18 -1.51
N PRO A 157 -5.47 -13.02 -2.19
CA PRO A 157 -6.57 -12.58 -3.05
C PRO A 157 -6.63 -13.43 -4.33
N ASP A 158 -7.80 -13.53 -4.96
CA ASP A 158 -8.01 -14.35 -6.16
C ASP A 158 -7.62 -13.67 -7.49
N ASP A 159 -7.01 -12.49 -7.40
CA ASP A 159 -6.53 -11.66 -8.50
C ASP A 159 -5.47 -12.40 -9.34
N PRO A 160 -5.67 -12.57 -10.66
CA PRO A 160 -4.83 -13.40 -11.51
C PRO A 160 -3.39 -12.89 -11.66
N LEU A 161 -3.13 -11.59 -11.43
CA LEU A 161 -1.78 -11.01 -11.50
C LEU A 161 -1.13 -10.88 -10.12
N PHE A 162 -1.80 -11.23 -9.01
CA PHE A 162 -1.22 -11.21 -7.67
C PHE A 162 0.13 -11.96 -7.56
N PRO A 163 0.33 -13.13 -8.21
CA PRO A 163 1.63 -13.81 -8.20
C PRO A 163 2.80 -13.01 -8.81
N LEU A 164 2.54 -11.92 -9.54
CA LEU A 164 3.56 -10.99 -10.06
C LEU A 164 3.99 -9.94 -9.04
N MET A 165 3.19 -9.73 -8.00
CA MET A 165 3.29 -8.61 -7.09
C MET A 165 4.23 -8.94 -5.93
N TRP A 166 5.49 -9.21 -6.28
CA TRP A 166 6.52 -9.61 -5.33
C TRP A 166 6.61 -8.67 -4.12
N GLY A 167 6.41 -7.35 -4.33
CA GLY A 167 6.46 -6.37 -3.26
C GLY A 167 5.38 -6.57 -2.19
N LEU A 168 4.26 -7.21 -2.52
CA LEU A 168 3.19 -7.55 -1.58
C LEU A 168 3.39 -8.93 -0.95
N HIS A 169 3.90 -9.88 -1.73
CA HIS A 169 4.18 -11.25 -1.29
C HIS A 169 5.25 -11.91 -2.19
N ASN A 170 6.36 -12.31 -1.60
CA ASN A 170 7.53 -12.87 -2.25
C ASN A 170 7.88 -14.22 -1.62
N HIS A 171 7.21 -15.27 -2.09
CA HIS A 171 7.44 -16.64 -1.66
C HIS A 171 7.67 -17.53 -2.87
N ASP A 172 8.83 -18.20 -2.95
CA ASP A 172 9.20 -19.08 -4.06
C ASP A 172 9.03 -18.38 -5.42
N LEU A 173 9.44 -17.09 -5.52
CA LEU A 173 9.17 -16.26 -6.70
C LEU A 173 9.65 -16.93 -7.99
N PRO A 174 8.74 -17.30 -8.90
CA PRO A 174 9.13 -18.01 -10.10
C PRO A 174 10.08 -17.18 -10.98
N SER A 175 11.06 -17.83 -11.61
CA SER A 175 12.11 -17.15 -12.38
C SER A 175 11.65 -16.32 -13.58
N TYR A 176 10.40 -16.51 -14.02
CA TYR A 176 9.79 -15.71 -15.07
C TYR A 176 9.14 -14.41 -14.56
N TYR A 177 9.06 -14.23 -13.24
CA TYR A 177 8.64 -13.00 -12.54
C TYR A 177 9.82 -12.24 -11.92
N TRP A 178 11.04 -12.76 -12.09
CA TRP A 178 12.23 -12.05 -11.72
C TRP A 178 12.36 -10.78 -12.54
N ASP A 179 12.74 -9.71 -11.89
CA ASP A 179 13.11 -8.47 -12.56
C ASP A 179 14.27 -8.76 -13.51
N PRO A 180 14.07 -8.58 -14.83
CA PRO A 180 15.07 -8.96 -15.83
C PRO A 180 16.36 -8.15 -15.72
N ASP A 181 16.32 -7.00 -15.07
CA ASP A 181 17.45 -6.08 -14.91
C ASP A 181 18.04 -6.10 -13.49
N LEU A 182 17.57 -7.01 -12.62
CA LEU A 182 18.07 -7.16 -11.26
C LEU A 182 19.54 -7.59 -11.24
N VAL A 183 20.34 -6.91 -10.43
CA VAL A 183 21.70 -7.35 -10.12
C VAL A 183 21.65 -8.30 -8.91
N GLY A 184 21.68 -9.60 -9.18
CA GLY A 184 21.61 -10.64 -8.15
C GLY A 184 20.47 -11.62 -8.42
N GLU A 185 20.07 -12.36 -7.39
CA GLU A 185 18.90 -13.25 -7.41
C GLU A 185 17.90 -12.75 -6.37
N PRO A 186 16.58 -12.85 -6.62
CA PRO A 186 15.56 -12.58 -5.61
C PRO A 186 15.78 -13.38 -4.32
N VAL A 187 15.33 -12.81 -3.22
CA VAL A 187 15.36 -13.43 -1.89
C VAL A 187 13.92 -13.59 -1.44
N ASP A 188 13.55 -14.80 -1.02
CA ASP A 188 12.25 -15.04 -0.38
C ASP A 188 12.06 -14.10 0.82
N ASP A 189 10.83 -13.69 1.09
CA ASP A 189 10.47 -12.81 2.22
C ASP A 189 10.96 -11.35 2.06
N ALA A 190 11.48 -11.00 0.88
CA ALA A 190 11.73 -9.62 0.49
C ALA A 190 10.43 -9.01 -0.07
N ASP A 191 9.45 -8.73 0.78
CA ASP A 191 8.13 -8.14 0.45
C ASP A 191 7.59 -7.27 1.61
N ILE A 192 6.31 -6.95 1.73
CA ILE A 192 5.78 -6.19 2.89
C ILE A 192 4.76 -6.97 3.74
N ASP A 193 4.68 -8.30 3.61
CA ASP A 193 3.79 -9.18 4.36
C ASP A 193 2.29 -8.84 4.24
N MET A 194 1.84 -8.48 3.02
CA MET A 194 0.44 -8.10 2.83
C MET A 194 -0.56 -9.22 3.12
N PRO A 195 -0.37 -10.49 2.69
CA PRO A 195 -1.29 -11.57 3.04
C PRO A 195 -1.50 -11.76 4.54
N GLU A 196 -0.46 -11.57 5.33
CA GLU A 196 -0.45 -11.61 6.77
C GLU A 196 -1.23 -10.41 7.34
N ALA A 197 -0.96 -9.20 6.84
CA ALA A 197 -1.68 -7.99 7.23
C ALA A 197 -3.18 -8.05 6.90
N TRP A 198 -3.56 -8.57 5.73
CA TRP A 198 -4.95 -8.77 5.32
C TRP A 198 -5.72 -9.75 6.19
N SER A 199 -5.03 -10.62 6.92
CA SER A 199 -5.64 -11.48 7.94
C SER A 199 -6.14 -10.71 9.18
N ILE A 200 -5.72 -9.45 9.32
CA ILE A 200 -6.12 -8.52 10.38
C ILE A 200 -7.18 -7.55 9.85
N CYS A 201 -6.92 -6.90 8.71
CA CYS A 201 -7.81 -5.92 8.09
C CYS A 201 -7.42 -5.70 6.61
N THR A 202 -8.39 -5.30 5.78
CA THR A 202 -8.20 -5.16 4.32
C THR A 202 -8.49 -3.74 3.81
N GLY A 203 -8.55 -2.75 4.70
CA GLY A 203 -8.83 -1.36 4.38
C GLY A 203 -10.27 -0.94 4.71
N SER A 204 -10.57 0.33 4.47
CA SER A 204 -11.88 0.95 4.68
C SER A 204 -12.08 2.09 3.68
N ASP A 205 -13.30 2.22 3.15
CA ASP A 205 -13.69 3.32 2.28
C ASP A 205 -13.95 4.64 3.04
N GLU A 206 -13.76 4.64 4.36
CA GLU A 206 -13.71 5.86 5.18
C GLU A 206 -12.36 6.58 5.08
N ILE A 207 -11.29 5.90 4.64
CA ILE A 207 -9.96 6.48 4.52
C ILE A 207 -9.78 7.05 3.11
N ILE A 208 -9.49 8.35 3.05
CA ILE A 208 -9.18 9.05 1.80
C ILE A 208 -7.66 9.20 1.66
N VAL A 209 -7.13 8.73 0.54
CA VAL A 209 -5.72 8.88 0.15
C VAL A 209 -5.65 9.76 -1.11
N ALA A 210 -5.05 10.94 -0.96
CA ALA A 210 -4.80 11.84 -2.08
C ALA A 210 -3.58 11.39 -2.88
N VAL A 211 -3.73 11.31 -4.20
CA VAL A 211 -2.63 11.04 -5.13
C VAL A 211 -2.34 12.32 -5.90
N VAL A 212 -1.34 13.07 -5.44
CA VAL A 212 -0.89 14.31 -6.08
C VAL A 212 0.12 13.95 -7.14
N ASP A 213 -0.31 13.85 -8.40
CA ASP A 213 0.50 13.24 -9.46
C ASP A 213 0.12 13.77 -10.86
N THR A 214 0.25 12.94 -11.90
CA THR A 214 0.00 13.28 -13.30
C THR A 214 -1.45 13.15 -13.74
N GLY A 215 -2.35 12.69 -12.86
CA GLY A 215 -3.71 12.26 -13.21
C GLY A 215 -3.89 10.75 -13.09
N ILE A 216 -5.13 10.28 -13.10
CA ILE A 216 -5.50 8.88 -12.91
C ILE A 216 -6.59 8.52 -13.91
N TYR A 217 -6.40 7.42 -14.65
CA TYR A 217 -7.47 6.81 -15.43
C TYR A 217 -8.53 6.17 -14.51
N ILE A 218 -9.49 6.98 -14.09
CA ILE A 218 -10.54 6.62 -13.12
C ILE A 218 -11.54 5.58 -13.63
N ASP A 219 -11.60 5.35 -14.94
CA ASP A 219 -12.45 4.32 -15.58
C ASP A 219 -11.76 2.94 -15.67
N HIS A 220 -10.60 2.77 -15.03
CA HIS A 220 -9.99 1.45 -14.90
C HIS A 220 -10.89 0.56 -14.03
N LEU A 221 -11.28 -0.62 -14.52
CA LEU A 221 -12.24 -1.48 -13.80
C LEU A 221 -11.74 -1.92 -12.41
N ASP A 222 -10.42 -2.00 -12.26
CA ASP A 222 -9.75 -2.33 -11.00
C ASP A 222 -9.52 -1.12 -10.08
N LEU A 223 -9.90 0.11 -10.49
CA LEU A 223 -9.77 1.32 -9.65
C LEU A 223 -11.10 1.99 -9.39
N ALA A 224 -11.99 2.03 -10.40
CA ALA A 224 -13.17 2.89 -10.42
C ALA A 224 -14.00 2.87 -9.12
N PRO A 225 -14.27 1.70 -8.48
CA PRO A 225 -15.06 1.68 -7.25
C PRO A 225 -14.34 2.24 -6.01
N ASN A 226 -13.00 2.31 -6.03
CA ASN A 226 -12.17 2.91 -4.98
C ASN A 226 -11.81 4.38 -5.29
N ILE A 227 -12.27 4.96 -6.40
CA ILE A 227 -12.09 6.40 -6.65
C ILE A 227 -13.01 7.20 -5.70
N TRP A 228 -12.45 8.28 -5.15
CA TRP A 228 -13.15 9.24 -4.32
C TRP A 228 -14.20 9.99 -5.13
N VAL A 229 -15.29 10.34 -4.47
CA VAL A 229 -16.42 11.05 -5.08
C VAL A 229 -16.77 12.24 -4.20
N ASN A 230 -16.73 13.44 -4.76
CA ASN A 230 -17.38 14.60 -4.18
C ASN A 230 -18.89 14.46 -4.37
N GLU A 231 -19.59 13.97 -3.34
CA GLU A 231 -21.04 13.73 -3.42
C GLU A 231 -21.84 15.01 -3.66
N ALA A 232 -21.34 16.17 -3.22
CA ALA A 232 -22.02 17.44 -3.43
C ALA A 232 -22.09 17.78 -4.93
N GLU A 233 -20.98 17.60 -5.65
CA GLU A 233 -20.88 17.80 -7.09
C GLU A 233 -21.57 16.69 -7.89
N LEU A 234 -21.46 15.43 -7.47
CA LEU A 234 -22.12 14.30 -8.16
C LEU A 234 -23.64 14.47 -8.25
N TYR A 235 -24.24 15.00 -7.17
CA TYR A 235 -25.68 15.27 -7.10
C TYR A 235 -26.03 16.75 -7.32
N GLY A 236 -25.04 17.54 -7.75
CA GLY A 236 -25.13 18.97 -8.04
C GLY A 236 -25.72 19.30 -9.42
N GLU A 237 -25.65 20.56 -9.79
CA GLU A 237 -26.11 21.11 -11.06
C GLU A 237 -24.92 21.32 -12.00
N PRO A 238 -24.91 20.73 -13.22
CA PRO A 238 -23.76 20.83 -14.11
C PRO A 238 -23.29 22.26 -14.39
N GLY A 239 -22.00 22.51 -14.18
CA GLY A 239 -21.35 23.81 -14.37
C GLY A 239 -21.51 24.75 -13.19
N ILE A 240 -21.87 24.24 -12.01
CA ILE A 240 -21.96 24.96 -10.74
C ILE A 240 -20.98 24.31 -9.76
N ASP A 241 -20.35 25.12 -8.92
CA ASP A 241 -19.61 24.69 -7.74
C ASP A 241 -20.64 24.63 -6.59
N ASP A 242 -21.15 23.44 -6.32
CA ASP A 242 -22.29 23.16 -5.45
C ASP A 242 -21.88 23.10 -3.97
N ASP A 243 -20.64 22.71 -3.66
CA ASP A 243 -20.10 22.75 -2.30
C ASP A 243 -19.43 24.10 -1.94
N GLY A 244 -19.19 24.96 -2.94
CA GLY A 244 -18.58 26.27 -2.77
C GLY A 244 -17.08 26.22 -2.47
N ASN A 245 -16.40 25.14 -2.84
CA ASN A 245 -14.98 24.92 -2.57
C ASN A 245 -14.05 25.66 -3.56
N GLY A 246 -14.60 26.26 -4.61
CA GLY A 246 -13.87 27.02 -5.64
C GLY A 246 -13.56 26.24 -6.91
N TYR A 247 -13.99 24.97 -7.00
CA TYR A 247 -13.77 24.05 -8.11
C TYR A 247 -15.13 23.63 -8.65
N VAL A 248 -15.34 23.75 -9.96
CA VAL A 248 -16.66 23.49 -10.57
C VAL A 248 -16.70 22.05 -11.07
N ASP A 249 -17.71 21.28 -10.66
CA ASP A 249 -17.91 19.90 -11.08
C ASP A 249 -16.70 18.97 -10.74
N ASP A 250 -15.99 19.18 -9.63
CA ASP A 250 -14.83 18.39 -9.17
C ASP A 250 -15.22 17.03 -8.57
N ILE A 251 -16.07 16.28 -9.29
CA ILE A 251 -16.70 15.04 -8.85
C ILE A 251 -15.69 13.99 -8.38
N HIS A 252 -14.51 13.90 -9.00
CA HIS A 252 -13.50 12.89 -8.69
C HIS A 252 -12.16 13.50 -8.25
N GLY A 253 -12.14 14.79 -7.94
CA GLY A 253 -10.91 15.56 -7.73
C GLY A 253 -10.72 16.61 -8.82
N TRP A 254 -9.48 17.12 -8.92
CA TRP A 254 -9.20 18.30 -9.74
C TRP A 254 -7.89 18.20 -10.51
N ASP A 255 -7.86 18.81 -11.69
CA ASP A 255 -6.66 19.04 -12.47
C ASP A 255 -6.16 20.49 -12.30
N PHE A 256 -5.11 20.65 -11.52
CA PHE A 256 -4.41 21.92 -11.31
C PHE A 256 -3.47 22.29 -12.47
N HIS A 257 -3.11 21.34 -13.33
CA HIS A 257 -2.33 21.59 -14.53
C HIS A 257 -3.16 22.31 -15.60
N HIS A 258 -4.34 21.79 -15.93
CA HIS A 258 -5.27 22.40 -16.89
C HIS A 258 -6.27 23.36 -16.26
N ASN A 259 -6.43 23.31 -14.94
CA ASN A 259 -7.41 24.08 -14.17
C ASN A 259 -8.86 23.75 -14.59
N ASP A 260 -9.18 22.47 -14.57
CA ASP A 260 -10.51 21.91 -14.83
C ASP A 260 -10.74 20.60 -14.04
N ASN A 261 -11.88 19.95 -14.28
CA ASN A 261 -12.31 18.73 -13.59
C ASN A 261 -11.92 17.43 -14.32
N SER A 262 -11.09 17.48 -15.37
CA SER A 262 -10.60 16.27 -16.03
C SER A 262 -9.39 15.70 -15.31
N VAL A 263 -9.61 14.71 -14.44
CA VAL A 263 -8.52 14.05 -13.71
C VAL A 263 -7.73 13.02 -14.55
N PHE A 264 -8.08 12.87 -15.83
CA PHE A 264 -7.37 12.05 -16.83
C PHE A 264 -7.38 12.71 -18.21
N ASP A 265 -6.20 12.94 -18.78
CA ASP A 265 -6.03 13.57 -20.09
C ASP A 265 -5.32 12.63 -21.09
N PRO A 266 -6.07 11.93 -21.96
CA PRO A 266 -5.48 10.99 -22.92
C PRO A 266 -4.62 11.66 -24.03
N ASP A 267 -4.81 12.96 -24.21
CA ASP A 267 -4.05 13.80 -25.14
C ASP A 267 -2.72 14.29 -24.54
N ASP A 268 -2.57 14.22 -23.21
CA ASP A 268 -1.30 14.51 -22.54
C ASP A 268 -0.33 13.35 -22.74
N ARG A 269 0.67 13.60 -23.59
CA ARG A 269 1.67 12.61 -23.97
C ARG A 269 3.06 13.07 -23.57
N LYS A 270 3.80 12.16 -22.92
CA LYS A 270 5.24 12.34 -22.69
C LYS A 270 5.98 12.47 -24.02
N SER A 271 7.21 12.97 -23.96
CA SER A 271 8.06 13.17 -25.16
C SER A 271 8.36 11.88 -25.94
N ASN A 272 8.26 10.71 -25.29
CA ASN A 272 8.41 9.38 -25.89
C ASN A 272 7.10 8.83 -26.51
N GLY A 273 5.98 9.55 -26.39
CA GLY A 273 4.67 9.17 -26.93
C GLY A 273 3.77 8.38 -25.96
N GLU A 274 4.25 8.05 -24.77
CA GLU A 274 3.44 7.39 -23.74
C GLU A 274 2.41 8.37 -23.15
N LEU A 275 1.31 7.84 -22.62
CA LEU A 275 0.38 8.61 -21.80
C LEU A 275 1.10 9.21 -20.59
N ASN A 276 0.84 10.48 -20.30
CA ASN A 276 1.39 11.16 -19.13
C ASN A 276 0.85 10.57 -17.82
N ASP A 277 -0.45 10.32 -17.80
CA ASP A 277 -1.23 9.92 -16.62
C ASP A 277 -1.05 8.44 -16.26
N ILE A 278 -0.18 7.73 -16.99
CA ILE A 278 0.26 6.37 -16.64
C ILE A 278 0.93 6.32 -15.26
N HIS A 279 1.63 7.40 -14.88
CA HIS A 279 2.37 7.43 -13.62
C HIS A 279 1.41 7.48 -12.42
N GLY A 280 0.48 8.44 -12.38
CA GLY A 280 -0.52 8.51 -11.31
C GLY A 280 -1.46 7.30 -11.27
N THR A 281 -1.84 6.74 -12.43
CA THR A 281 -2.65 5.51 -12.48
C THR A 281 -1.91 4.30 -11.89
N HIS A 282 -0.61 4.17 -12.15
CA HIS A 282 0.22 3.10 -11.59
C HIS A 282 0.35 3.22 -10.08
N VAL A 283 0.60 4.43 -9.59
CA VAL A 283 0.64 4.76 -8.15
C VAL A 283 -0.69 4.45 -7.47
N ALA A 284 -1.81 4.82 -8.08
CA ALA A 284 -3.15 4.56 -7.54
C ALA A 284 -3.44 3.07 -7.38
N GLY A 285 -3.08 2.24 -8.37
CA GLY A 285 -3.28 0.79 -8.30
C GLY A 285 -2.53 0.13 -7.15
N THR A 286 -1.30 0.58 -6.87
CA THR A 286 -0.53 0.05 -5.74
C THR A 286 -1.21 0.37 -4.40
N ILE A 287 -1.79 1.57 -4.26
CA ILE A 287 -2.50 1.97 -3.03
C ILE A 287 -3.79 1.19 -2.85
N GLY A 288 -4.59 1.04 -3.91
CA GLY A 288 -5.96 0.56 -3.78
C GLY A 288 -6.64 0.14 -5.07
N ALA A 289 -5.94 -0.58 -5.95
CA ALA A 289 -6.64 -1.47 -6.86
C ALA A 289 -7.57 -2.39 -6.06
N LEU A 290 -8.74 -2.70 -6.62
CA LEU A 290 -9.66 -3.68 -6.05
C LEU A 290 -8.92 -5.00 -5.84
N SER A 291 -9.40 -5.80 -4.90
CA SER A 291 -8.75 -7.06 -4.58
C SER A 291 -9.80 -8.08 -4.18
N ASP A 292 -9.49 -9.35 -4.39
CA ASP A 292 -10.43 -10.47 -4.26
C ASP A 292 -11.65 -10.30 -5.19
N ASN A 293 -11.40 -9.76 -6.40
CA ASN A 293 -12.40 -9.49 -7.42
C ASN A 293 -12.26 -10.36 -8.68
N ALA A 294 -11.35 -11.33 -8.67
CA ALA A 294 -10.97 -12.21 -9.77
C ALA A 294 -10.47 -11.50 -11.04
N GLN A 295 -9.94 -10.28 -10.93
CA GLN A 295 -9.44 -9.46 -12.02
C GLN A 295 -8.07 -8.88 -11.65
N GLY A 296 -7.29 -8.53 -12.67
CA GLY A 296 -6.13 -7.66 -12.49
C GLY A 296 -5.16 -7.97 -11.35
N VAL A 297 -4.82 -6.90 -10.64
CA VAL A 297 -3.79 -6.78 -9.59
C VAL A 297 -4.46 -6.43 -8.27
N SER A 298 -3.80 -6.74 -7.16
CA SER A 298 -4.30 -6.36 -5.83
C SER A 298 -3.65 -5.07 -5.34
N GLY A 299 -4.45 -4.11 -4.89
CA GLY A 299 -3.96 -2.95 -4.13
C GLY A 299 -3.72 -3.32 -2.66
N ILE A 300 -2.95 -2.49 -1.94
CA ILE A 300 -2.74 -2.69 -0.51
C ILE A 300 -4.03 -2.61 0.29
N ASN A 301 -4.93 -1.72 -0.12
CA ASN A 301 -6.26 -1.57 0.46
C ASN A 301 -7.32 -2.09 -0.51
N TRP A 302 -8.05 -3.12 -0.11
CA TRP A 302 -9.14 -3.68 -0.92
C TRP A 302 -10.29 -2.68 -1.03
N ASN A 303 -10.49 -1.88 0.03
CA ASN A 303 -11.42 -0.75 0.07
C ASN A 303 -10.68 0.50 0.58
N VAL A 304 -10.75 1.58 -0.18
CA VAL A 304 -10.18 2.90 0.14
C VAL A 304 -10.82 3.95 -0.78
N ARG A 305 -10.66 5.24 -0.50
CA ARG A 305 -11.01 6.33 -1.41
C ARG A 305 -9.76 7.02 -1.93
N ILE A 306 -9.41 6.76 -3.18
CA ILE A 306 -8.30 7.43 -3.87
C ILE A 306 -8.81 8.74 -4.43
N MET A 307 -8.19 9.86 -4.06
CA MET A 307 -8.51 11.19 -4.57
C MET A 307 -7.47 11.62 -5.62
N PRO A 308 -7.78 11.51 -6.92
CA PRO A 308 -6.95 12.02 -8.01
C PRO A 308 -6.74 13.53 -7.93
N LEU A 309 -5.48 13.98 -7.87
CA LEU A 309 -5.12 15.39 -7.96
C LEU A 309 -3.99 15.57 -8.96
N LYS A 310 -4.34 16.06 -10.16
CA LYS A 310 -3.36 16.26 -11.23
C LYS A 310 -2.63 17.58 -11.01
N ALA A 311 -1.36 17.49 -10.61
CA ALA A 311 -0.49 18.65 -10.41
C ALA A 311 0.57 18.80 -11.53
N PHE A 312 0.81 17.73 -12.30
CA PHE A 312 1.90 17.63 -13.28
C PHE A 312 1.41 17.16 -14.65
N GLY A 313 1.82 17.86 -15.71
CA GLY A 313 1.58 17.47 -17.10
C GLY A 313 2.85 16.94 -17.79
N PRO A 314 2.83 16.74 -19.13
CA PRO A 314 3.96 16.21 -19.90
C PRO A 314 5.29 16.98 -19.77
N GLY A 315 5.21 18.28 -19.46
CA GLY A 315 6.37 19.15 -19.24
C GLY A 315 6.79 19.28 -17.78
N GLY A 316 6.19 18.52 -16.87
CA GLY A 316 6.27 18.70 -15.44
C GLY A 316 5.17 19.63 -14.91
N GLY A 317 5.43 20.26 -13.77
CA GLY A 317 4.46 21.08 -13.05
C GLY A 317 5.15 22.14 -12.20
N THR A 318 4.38 22.78 -11.32
CA THR A 318 4.88 23.88 -10.49
C THR A 318 4.65 23.57 -9.02
N THR A 319 5.50 24.13 -8.16
CA THR A 319 5.32 24.05 -6.70
C THR A 319 3.95 24.60 -6.27
N SER A 320 3.42 25.63 -6.94
CA SER A 320 2.08 26.15 -6.66
C SER A 320 0.98 25.14 -6.93
N ASN A 321 1.06 24.37 -8.02
CA ASN A 321 0.06 23.33 -8.31
C ASN A 321 0.11 22.23 -7.26
N ALA A 322 1.30 21.80 -6.85
CA ALA A 322 1.45 20.83 -5.77
C ALA A 322 0.89 21.34 -4.44
N MET A 323 1.13 22.62 -4.10
CA MET A 323 0.57 23.24 -2.89
C MET A 323 -0.96 23.30 -2.92
N LEU A 324 -1.55 23.72 -4.05
CA LEU A 324 -3.01 23.78 -4.22
C LEU A 324 -3.64 22.39 -4.15
N ALA A 325 -2.99 21.37 -4.71
CA ALA A 325 -3.43 19.99 -4.59
C ALA A 325 -3.41 19.49 -3.14
N LEU A 326 -2.33 19.75 -2.39
CA LEU A 326 -2.25 19.37 -0.97
C LEU A 326 -3.28 20.12 -0.11
N GLU A 327 -3.54 21.39 -0.41
CA GLU A 327 -4.61 22.16 0.23
C GLU A 327 -5.99 21.55 -0.05
N TYR A 328 -6.28 21.26 -1.32
CA TYR A 328 -7.54 20.64 -1.73
C TYR A 328 -7.76 19.31 -1.04
N ALA A 329 -6.72 18.46 -0.99
CA ALA A 329 -6.75 17.17 -0.31
C ALA A 329 -7.10 17.32 1.17
N ALA A 330 -6.42 18.23 1.87
CA ALA A 330 -6.66 18.49 3.29
C ALA A 330 -8.08 19.00 3.54
N ASN A 331 -8.55 19.94 2.73
CA ASN A 331 -9.88 20.54 2.87
C ASN A 331 -11.01 19.55 2.55
N ASN A 332 -10.75 18.55 1.69
CA ASN A 332 -11.67 17.48 1.35
C ASN A 332 -11.47 16.20 2.21
N GLY A 333 -10.71 16.30 3.30
CA GLY A 333 -10.65 15.26 4.33
C GLY A 333 -9.72 14.08 4.02
N ALA A 334 -8.78 14.24 3.07
CA ALA A 334 -7.72 13.25 2.91
C ALA A 334 -6.93 13.09 4.21
N ALA A 335 -6.67 11.83 4.60
CA ALA A 335 -5.83 11.52 5.76
C ALA A 335 -4.36 11.42 5.35
N ILE A 336 -4.12 10.92 4.14
CA ILE A 336 -2.78 10.62 3.61
C ILE A 336 -2.64 11.27 2.23
N ALA A 337 -1.48 11.83 1.96
CA ALA A 337 -1.10 12.30 0.63
C ALA A 337 0.11 11.51 0.13
N ASN A 338 -0.02 10.89 -1.04
CA ASN A 338 1.06 10.25 -1.76
C ASN A 338 1.70 11.26 -2.74
N CYS A 339 2.97 11.57 -2.51
CA CYS A 339 3.79 12.46 -3.33
C CYS A 339 4.90 11.67 -4.01
N SER A 340 4.56 10.92 -5.07
CA SER A 340 5.48 10.14 -5.91
C SER A 340 6.30 11.00 -6.88
N TRP A 341 6.67 12.21 -6.45
CA TRP A 341 7.37 13.23 -7.23
C TRP A 341 8.36 13.97 -6.34
N GLY A 342 9.29 14.68 -6.98
CA GLY A 342 10.22 15.53 -6.28
C GLY A 342 11.20 16.22 -7.22
N GLY A 343 12.04 17.05 -6.63
CA GLY A 343 13.01 17.89 -7.32
C GLY A 343 12.83 19.38 -7.02
N GLY A 344 13.67 20.19 -7.65
CA GLY A 344 13.75 21.63 -7.38
C GLY A 344 14.55 21.94 -6.11
N SER A 345 14.46 23.20 -5.66
CA SER A 345 15.14 23.69 -4.46
C SER A 345 14.18 23.76 -3.26
N TYR A 346 14.74 23.90 -2.05
CA TYR A 346 13.97 24.18 -0.83
C TYR A 346 12.94 25.29 -1.06
N SER A 347 11.69 25.04 -0.67
CA SER A 347 10.60 26.00 -0.70
C SER A 347 9.93 26.05 0.67
N GLN A 348 10.06 27.19 1.36
CA GLN A 348 9.39 27.38 2.64
C GLN A 348 7.87 27.26 2.50
N ALA A 349 7.31 27.77 1.40
CA ALA A 349 5.86 27.72 1.17
C ALA A 349 5.35 26.29 1.01
N LEU A 350 6.11 25.41 0.34
CA LEU A 350 5.74 24.00 0.21
C LEU A 350 5.84 23.28 1.56
N LYS A 351 6.92 23.54 2.32
CA LYS A 351 7.07 23.00 3.68
C LYS A 351 5.90 23.41 4.59
N ASP A 352 5.58 24.70 4.61
CA ASP A 352 4.47 25.24 5.41
C ASP A 352 3.13 24.62 5.00
N THR A 353 2.92 24.37 3.70
CA THR A 353 1.70 23.73 3.18
C THR A 353 1.60 22.27 3.66
N ILE A 354 2.70 21.52 3.59
CA ILE A 354 2.77 20.15 4.07
C ILE A 354 2.44 20.11 5.57
N GLU A 355 3.09 20.94 6.38
CA GLU A 355 2.89 20.97 7.84
C GLU A 355 1.48 21.42 8.23
N ALA A 356 0.89 22.35 7.47
CA ALA A 356 -0.47 22.83 7.72
C ALA A 356 -1.57 21.85 7.28
N SER A 357 -1.26 20.88 6.41
CA SER A 357 -2.25 19.99 5.81
C SER A 357 -2.98 19.09 6.82
N GLY A 358 -2.37 18.77 7.97
CA GLY A 358 -2.92 17.80 8.91
C GLY A 358 -2.83 16.34 8.43
N MET A 359 -2.32 16.10 7.21
CA MET A 359 -2.19 14.78 6.60
C MET A 359 -0.83 14.16 6.92
N LEU A 360 -0.74 12.84 6.84
CA LEU A 360 0.54 12.15 6.66
C LEU A 360 0.95 12.24 5.18
N VAL A 361 2.09 12.86 4.89
CA VAL A 361 2.56 13.12 3.53
C VAL A 361 3.74 12.21 3.20
N VAL A 362 3.50 11.20 2.38
CA VAL A 362 4.52 10.20 2.00
C VAL A 362 5.19 10.64 0.72
N CYS A 363 6.52 10.77 0.73
CA CYS A 363 7.30 11.39 -0.34
C CYS A 363 8.38 10.46 -0.89
N ALA A 364 8.49 10.39 -2.21
CA ALA A 364 9.57 9.66 -2.88
C ALA A 364 10.95 10.30 -2.59
N ALA A 365 11.96 9.49 -2.25
CA ALA A 365 13.31 9.97 -1.92
C ALA A 365 14.11 10.46 -3.14
N GLY A 366 13.67 10.13 -4.37
CA GLY A 366 14.33 10.49 -5.63
C GLY A 366 15.15 9.32 -6.22
N ASN A 367 15.53 9.47 -7.50
CA ASN A 367 15.98 8.36 -8.36
C ASN A 367 17.38 8.57 -8.97
N ASP A 368 18.21 9.41 -8.36
CA ASP A 368 19.53 9.82 -8.88
C ASP A 368 20.71 9.01 -8.28
N GLY A 369 20.47 8.16 -7.27
CA GLY A 369 21.51 7.44 -6.55
C GLY A 369 22.34 8.30 -5.60
N GLU A 370 21.79 9.45 -5.20
CA GLU A 370 22.49 10.45 -4.41
C GLU A 370 22.25 10.29 -2.89
N ASN A 371 23.23 10.73 -2.10
CA ASN A 371 23.08 10.84 -0.65
C ASN A 371 22.37 12.17 -0.31
N THR A 372 21.11 12.07 0.10
CA THR A 372 20.24 13.21 0.42
C THR A 372 20.59 13.93 1.71
N ASP A 373 21.43 13.36 2.58
CA ASP A 373 22.03 14.09 3.71
C ASP A 373 23.04 15.16 3.22
N ILE A 374 23.59 14.99 2.01
CA ILE A 374 24.56 15.89 1.36
C ILE A 374 23.88 16.72 0.27
N HIS A 375 23.00 16.10 -0.50
CA HIS A 375 22.27 16.68 -1.63
C HIS A 375 20.76 16.53 -1.42
N PRO A 376 20.14 17.42 -0.60
CA PRO A 376 18.73 17.30 -0.24
C PRO A 376 17.81 17.21 -1.46
N HIS A 377 16.82 16.34 -1.37
CA HIS A 377 15.76 16.16 -2.36
C HIS A 377 14.44 16.64 -1.75
N TYR A 378 13.67 17.47 -2.45
CA TYR A 378 12.40 17.99 -1.92
C TYR A 378 11.21 17.42 -2.71
N PRO A 379 10.08 17.10 -2.04
CA PRO A 379 9.77 17.41 -0.64
C PRO A 379 10.35 16.44 0.41
N SER A 380 10.92 15.30 0.02
CA SER A 380 11.24 14.21 0.96
C SER A 380 12.24 14.56 2.07
N SER A 381 13.17 15.49 1.83
CA SER A 381 14.18 15.94 2.82
C SER A 381 13.73 17.15 3.65
N TYR A 382 12.45 17.55 3.64
CA TYR A 382 11.96 18.51 4.63
C TYR A 382 11.93 17.87 6.02
N ASP A 383 12.49 18.56 7.01
CA ASP A 383 12.34 18.21 8.42
C ASP A 383 10.95 18.62 8.92
N SER A 384 9.97 17.77 8.64
CA SER A 384 8.56 17.94 8.99
C SER A 384 8.03 16.65 9.60
N SER A 385 7.38 16.75 10.77
CA SER A 385 6.96 15.57 11.55
C SER A 385 5.97 14.68 10.79
N ASN A 386 5.21 15.25 9.87
CA ASN A 386 4.20 14.56 9.07
C ASN A 386 4.69 14.06 7.71
N ILE A 387 5.99 14.09 7.42
CA ILE A 387 6.55 13.46 6.21
C ILE A 387 7.04 12.04 6.51
N ILE A 388 6.87 11.12 5.56
CA ILE A 388 7.67 9.89 5.47
C ILE A 388 8.43 9.90 4.13
N SER A 389 9.75 9.87 4.17
CA SER A 389 10.66 9.83 3.03
C SER A 389 11.00 8.39 2.65
N VAL A 390 10.66 7.98 1.42
CA VAL A 390 10.66 6.57 1.00
C VAL A 390 11.67 6.30 -0.11
N ALA A 391 12.65 5.46 0.18
CA ALA A 391 13.58 4.90 -0.80
C ALA A 391 13.06 3.56 -1.38
N ALA A 392 13.65 3.10 -2.49
CA ALA A 392 13.20 1.91 -3.21
C ALA A 392 14.08 0.68 -2.94
N SER A 393 13.47 -0.45 -2.57
CA SER A 393 14.10 -1.78 -2.52
C SER A 393 13.74 -2.63 -3.73
N ALA A 394 14.60 -3.60 -4.02
CA ALA A 394 14.43 -4.59 -5.09
C ALA A 394 14.11 -5.99 -4.54
N GLN A 395 13.81 -6.94 -5.44
CA GLN A 395 13.42 -8.33 -5.14
C GLN A 395 14.43 -9.13 -4.29
N ASN A 396 15.65 -8.63 -4.14
CA ASN A 396 16.73 -9.24 -3.37
C ASN A 396 16.98 -8.54 -2.03
N ASP A 397 16.05 -7.70 -1.56
CA ASP A 397 16.14 -6.94 -0.31
C ASP A 397 17.36 -5.97 -0.26
N GLU A 398 17.81 -5.51 -1.43
CA GLU A 398 18.83 -4.48 -1.58
C GLU A 398 18.20 -3.16 -2.08
N PRO A 399 18.85 -2.01 -1.83
CA PRO A 399 18.49 -0.76 -2.49
C PRO A 399 18.47 -0.91 -4.01
N CYS A 400 17.43 -0.40 -4.67
CA CYS A 400 17.34 -0.41 -6.12
C CYS A 400 18.55 0.29 -6.76
N TYR A 401 19.27 -0.46 -7.59
CA TYR A 401 20.41 0.02 -8.36
C TYR A 401 20.43 -0.64 -9.73
N TYR A 402 20.13 0.14 -10.77
CA TYR A 402 20.10 -0.31 -12.17
C TYR A 402 21.24 0.37 -12.94
N PRO A 403 22.40 -0.29 -13.10
CA PRO A 403 23.61 0.33 -13.63
C PRO A 403 23.39 1.04 -14.97
N GLY A 404 23.64 2.35 -14.99
CA GLY A 404 23.53 3.16 -16.21
C GLY A 404 22.11 3.61 -16.56
N TRP A 405 21.13 3.35 -15.71
CA TRP A 405 19.75 3.79 -15.90
C TRP A 405 19.23 4.67 -14.74
N TRP A 406 19.10 4.12 -13.54
CA TRP A 406 18.66 4.86 -12.34
C TRP A 406 19.08 4.15 -11.06
N SER A 407 19.01 4.84 -9.92
CA SER A 407 19.29 4.28 -8.60
C SER A 407 18.46 5.02 -7.55
N THR A 408 18.01 4.33 -6.50
CA THR A 408 17.34 5.02 -5.38
C THR A 408 18.30 5.98 -4.68
N ASN A 409 17.81 7.17 -4.35
CA ASN A 409 18.46 8.02 -3.37
C ASN A 409 18.42 7.36 -1.98
N TYR A 410 19.32 7.79 -1.12
CA TYR A 410 19.47 7.31 0.27
C TYR A 410 19.92 8.44 1.18
N GLY A 411 19.84 8.26 2.50
CA GLY A 411 20.30 9.24 3.49
C GLY A 411 19.99 8.74 4.89
N GLU A 412 21.00 8.67 5.76
CA GLU A 412 20.84 8.14 7.12
C GLU A 412 19.89 9.01 7.95
N ASN A 413 19.79 10.29 7.65
CA ASN A 413 18.99 11.26 8.40
C ASN A 413 17.83 11.88 7.61
N THR A 414 17.75 11.62 6.30
CA THR A 414 16.79 12.28 5.37
C THR A 414 15.91 11.30 4.60
N VAL A 415 16.16 9.99 4.74
CA VAL A 415 15.29 8.91 4.27
C VAL A 415 14.84 8.12 5.48
N ASP A 416 13.53 7.88 5.62
CA ASP A 416 12.98 7.19 6.79
C ASP A 416 13.10 5.67 6.64
N LEU A 417 12.68 5.13 5.49
CA LEU A 417 12.67 3.68 5.23
C LEU A 417 12.72 3.33 3.73
N PHE A 418 12.93 2.06 3.43
CA PHE A 418 12.83 1.49 2.08
C PHE A 418 11.48 0.78 1.87
N ALA A 419 10.94 0.79 0.66
CA ALA A 419 9.79 -0.03 0.28
C ALA A 419 9.95 -0.57 -1.16
N PRO A 420 9.21 -1.62 -1.56
CA PRO A 420 9.34 -2.20 -2.90
C PRO A 420 9.14 -1.18 -4.02
N GLY A 421 10.18 -0.97 -4.84
CA GLY A 421 10.14 0.01 -5.93
C GLY A 421 10.79 -0.45 -7.24
N GLY A 422 11.40 -1.63 -7.27
CA GLY A 422 11.91 -2.25 -8.49
C GLY A 422 10.89 -3.19 -9.12
N TYR A 423 10.61 -3.03 -10.41
CA TYR A 423 9.75 -3.94 -11.19
C TYR A 423 8.38 -4.23 -10.53
N ILE A 424 7.62 -3.16 -10.27
CA ILE A 424 6.33 -3.21 -9.58
C ILE A 424 5.20 -3.28 -10.60
N ALA A 425 4.37 -4.31 -10.53
CA ALA A 425 3.15 -4.43 -11.32
C ALA A 425 2.02 -3.58 -10.71
N SER A 426 1.27 -2.87 -11.55
CA SER A 426 0.09 -2.11 -11.14
C SER A 426 -0.82 -1.81 -12.34
N THR A 427 -1.95 -1.15 -12.09
CA THR A 427 -2.88 -0.64 -13.09
C THR A 427 -2.25 0.45 -13.96
N VAL A 428 -2.52 0.46 -15.25
CA VAL A 428 -2.14 1.54 -16.17
C VAL A 428 -3.31 1.86 -17.10
N PRO A 429 -3.38 3.06 -17.69
CA PRO A 429 -4.38 3.34 -18.70
C PRO A 429 -4.09 2.49 -19.95
N PRO A 430 -5.11 1.92 -20.62
CA PRO A 430 -4.89 1.29 -21.92
C PRO A 430 -4.45 2.33 -22.96
N ASP A 431 -3.56 1.94 -23.88
CA ASP A 431 -3.07 2.80 -24.97
C ASP A 431 -3.22 2.10 -26.34
N PRO A 432 -4.09 2.59 -27.26
CA PRO A 432 -4.89 3.82 -27.15
C PRO A 432 -6.00 3.72 -26.08
N PRO A 433 -6.33 4.85 -25.41
CA PRO A 433 -7.45 4.92 -24.48
C PRO A 433 -8.75 4.44 -25.13
N PRO A 434 -9.50 3.53 -24.48
CA PRO A 434 -10.72 2.98 -25.03
C PRO A 434 -11.87 3.99 -24.93
N LEU A 435 -12.92 3.78 -25.73
CA LEU A 435 -14.16 4.57 -25.64
C LEU A 435 -15.06 4.15 -24.45
N GLU A 436 -14.81 2.97 -23.90
CA GLU A 436 -15.53 2.37 -22.79
C GLU A 436 -14.51 1.97 -21.72
N PRO A 437 -14.90 1.87 -20.43
CA PRO A 437 -14.04 1.38 -19.37
C PRO A 437 -13.26 0.11 -19.76
N GLY A 438 -12.01 0.02 -19.32
CA GLY A 438 -11.11 -1.02 -19.77
C GLY A 438 -9.94 -1.21 -18.82
N GLU A 439 -9.22 -2.32 -19.01
CA GLU A 439 -8.14 -2.73 -18.11
C GLU A 439 -6.82 -2.82 -18.86
N ALA A 440 -5.76 -2.35 -18.22
CA ALA A 440 -4.39 -2.61 -18.62
C ALA A 440 -3.49 -2.59 -17.38
N TYR A 441 -2.44 -3.41 -17.41
CA TYR A 441 -1.51 -3.56 -16.31
C TYR A 441 -0.08 -3.46 -16.83
N GLY A 442 0.82 -2.93 -16.02
CA GLY A 442 2.20 -2.66 -16.42
C GLY A 442 3.18 -2.69 -15.26
N PHE A 443 4.44 -2.95 -15.59
CA PHE A 443 5.54 -2.84 -14.65
C PHE A 443 6.13 -1.43 -14.68
N ALA A 444 6.46 -0.89 -13.52
CA ALA A 444 7.19 0.36 -13.37
C ALA A 444 8.29 0.24 -12.30
N TYR A 445 9.17 1.24 -12.30
CA TYR A 445 10.37 1.29 -11.47
C TYR A 445 10.52 2.68 -10.86
N GLY A 446 10.95 2.76 -9.62
CA GLY A 446 11.34 4.01 -8.97
C GLY A 446 10.90 4.11 -7.52
N THR A 447 11.43 5.12 -6.82
CA THR A 447 10.90 5.55 -5.51
C THR A 447 9.44 5.98 -5.60
N SER A 448 8.98 6.39 -6.77
CA SER A 448 7.57 6.64 -7.09
C SER A 448 6.67 5.41 -6.94
N MET A 449 7.20 4.20 -7.07
CA MET A 449 6.48 2.93 -6.85
C MET A 449 6.66 2.42 -5.41
N ALA A 450 7.74 2.79 -4.73
CA ALA A 450 7.93 2.51 -3.30
C ALA A 450 6.99 3.34 -2.41
N THR A 451 6.84 4.62 -2.74
CA THR A 451 5.99 5.59 -2.02
C THR A 451 4.54 5.10 -1.83
N PRO A 452 3.82 4.62 -2.87
CA PRO A 452 2.46 4.14 -2.71
C PRO A 452 2.35 2.87 -1.85
N HIS A 453 3.42 2.08 -1.69
CA HIS A 453 3.38 0.98 -0.73
C HIS A 453 3.24 1.50 0.70
N VAL A 454 4.05 2.51 1.05
CA VAL A 454 4.00 3.16 2.37
C VAL A 454 2.69 3.93 2.57
N SER A 455 2.22 4.65 1.55
CA SER A 455 0.91 5.34 1.59
C SER A 455 -0.24 4.36 1.79
N GLY A 456 -0.19 3.21 1.10
CA GLY A 456 -1.17 2.14 1.24
C GLY A 456 -1.19 1.54 2.64
N VAL A 457 -0.02 1.21 3.20
CA VAL A 457 0.06 0.64 4.56
C VAL A 457 -0.36 1.67 5.61
N ALA A 458 -0.01 2.95 5.44
CA ALA A 458 -0.50 4.01 6.33
C ALA A 458 -2.04 4.11 6.32
N ALA A 459 -2.66 3.98 5.16
CA ALA A 459 -4.12 3.95 5.02
C ALA A 459 -4.72 2.71 5.67
N LEU A 460 -4.08 1.55 5.48
CA LEU A 460 -4.49 0.30 6.08
C LEU A 460 -4.47 0.42 7.61
N VAL A 461 -3.34 0.79 8.21
CA VAL A 461 -3.21 1.00 9.66
C VAL A 461 -4.25 2.00 10.17
N SER A 462 -4.48 3.10 9.45
CA SER A 462 -5.50 4.09 9.82
C SER A 462 -6.92 3.50 9.81
N SER A 463 -7.23 2.59 8.90
CA SER A 463 -8.52 1.89 8.87
C SER A 463 -8.72 0.94 10.05
N CYS A 464 -7.65 0.28 10.50
CA CYS A 464 -7.71 -0.71 11.59
C CYS A 464 -7.67 -0.02 12.97
N TYR A 465 -7.07 1.18 13.03
CA TYR A 465 -6.91 1.98 14.24
C TYR A 465 -7.35 3.44 14.01
N PRO A 466 -8.65 3.71 13.74
CA PRO A 466 -9.12 5.03 13.30
C PRO A 466 -8.99 6.15 14.35
N SER A 467 -8.72 5.82 15.62
CA SER A 467 -8.44 6.79 16.68
C SER A 467 -6.95 7.10 16.85
N MET A 468 -6.06 6.44 16.11
CA MET A 468 -4.62 6.64 16.20
C MET A 468 -4.23 7.94 15.48
N PRO A 469 -3.49 8.85 16.14
CA PRO A 469 -2.96 10.02 15.46
C PRO A 469 -2.01 9.62 14.32
N LEU A 470 -1.98 10.39 13.24
CA LEU A 470 -1.19 10.05 12.06
C LEU A 470 0.33 10.20 12.29
N TYR A 471 0.73 11.26 13.00
CA TYR A 471 2.13 11.61 13.24
C TYR A 471 2.27 12.39 14.57
N PRO A 472 3.49 12.54 15.12
CA PRO A 472 3.70 13.33 16.33
C PRO A 472 3.21 14.79 16.16
N ASP A 473 2.48 15.30 17.14
CA ASP A 473 1.77 16.60 17.12
C ASP A 473 0.51 16.67 16.22
N ALA A 474 0.07 15.56 15.62
CA ALA A 474 -1.23 15.50 14.94
C ALA A 474 -2.42 15.71 15.93
N PRO A 475 -3.61 16.14 15.46
CA PRO A 475 -4.79 16.24 16.30
C PRO A 475 -5.07 14.94 17.07
N GLY A 476 -5.29 15.06 18.38
CA GLY A 476 -5.53 13.91 19.26
C GLY A 476 -4.25 13.23 19.79
N TRP A 477 -3.06 13.65 19.35
CA TRP A 477 -1.80 13.13 19.87
C TRP A 477 -1.45 13.70 21.25
N HIS A 478 -0.78 12.87 22.06
CA HIS A 478 -0.22 13.22 23.36
C HIS A 478 1.19 12.63 23.48
N GLU A 479 2.10 13.36 24.13
CA GLU A 479 3.49 12.95 24.30
C GLU A 479 3.62 11.49 24.79
N GLY A 480 4.35 10.68 24.02
CA GLY A 480 4.56 9.26 24.29
C GLY A 480 3.48 8.30 23.76
N SER A 481 2.43 8.80 23.10
CA SER A 481 1.46 7.95 22.40
C SER A 481 2.00 7.57 21.01
N PRO A 482 1.84 6.32 20.55
CA PRO A 482 2.26 5.93 19.21
C PRO A 482 1.36 6.56 18.14
N THR A 483 1.94 6.83 16.98
CA THR A 483 1.23 7.31 15.78
C THR A 483 1.28 6.28 14.66
N VAL A 484 0.52 6.49 13.59
CA VAL A 484 0.63 5.68 12.37
C VAL A 484 2.06 5.72 11.82
N LYS A 485 2.65 6.92 11.70
CA LYS A 485 4.07 7.09 11.33
C LYS A 485 5.00 6.26 12.23
N ASP A 486 4.88 6.37 13.56
CA ASP A 486 5.74 5.63 14.48
C ASP A 486 5.64 4.11 14.25
N LEU A 487 4.43 3.58 14.05
CA LEU A 487 4.25 2.15 13.76
C LEU A 487 4.95 1.73 12.46
N LEU A 488 4.80 2.48 11.38
CA LEU A 488 5.44 2.16 10.10
C LEU A 488 6.97 2.19 10.21
N LEU A 489 7.53 3.11 10.99
CA LEU A 489 8.99 3.22 11.18
C LEU A 489 9.53 2.15 12.14
N ASP A 490 8.86 1.92 13.28
CA ASP A 490 9.30 1.00 14.32
C ASP A 490 9.15 -0.48 13.90
N LYS A 491 8.32 -0.75 12.90
CA LYS A 491 8.06 -2.11 12.39
C LYS A 491 8.79 -2.44 11.08
N ALA A 492 9.59 -1.51 10.56
CA ALA A 492 10.42 -1.80 9.40
C ALA A 492 11.34 -3.01 9.68
N ASP A 493 11.45 -3.92 8.71
CA ASP A 493 12.37 -5.04 8.76
C ASP A 493 13.79 -4.55 8.54
N VAL A 494 14.55 -4.52 9.64
CA VAL A 494 15.94 -4.09 9.64
C VAL A 494 16.80 -5.12 8.92
N LYS A 495 17.47 -4.69 7.85
CA LYS A 495 18.37 -5.55 7.06
C LYS A 495 19.74 -4.89 6.93
N PRO A 496 20.85 -5.67 6.92
CA PRO A 496 22.19 -5.12 6.75
C PRO A 496 22.36 -4.21 5.52
N ALA A 497 21.61 -4.48 4.44
CA ALA A 497 21.65 -3.72 3.20
C ALA A 497 21.21 -2.25 3.33
N PHE A 498 20.35 -1.93 4.31
CA PHE A 498 19.76 -0.60 4.51
C PHE A 498 20.39 0.21 5.65
N GLN A 499 21.26 -0.41 6.46
CA GLN A 499 21.97 0.26 7.55
C GLN A 499 22.83 1.42 7.02
N GLY A 500 22.68 2.61 7.63
CA GLY A 500 23.37 3.83 7.20
C GLY A 500 22.87 4.41 5.87
N LYS A 501 21.74 3.93 5.34
CA LYS A 501 21.10 4.43 4.11
C LYS A 501 19.70 5.00 4.34
N CYS A 502 19.12 4.76 5.51
CA CYS A 502 17.87 5.35 6.00
C CYS A 502 17.88 5.32 7.54
N MET A 503 16.95 6.05 8.16
CA MET A 503 16.83 6.16 9.61
C MET A 503 16.49 4.83 10.28
N THR A 504 15.53 4.08 9.73
CA THR A 504 15.11 2.79 10.29
C THR A 504 16.14 1.69 10.08
N GLY A 505 17.02 1.85 9.08
CA GLY A 505 17.89 0.78 8.61
C GLY A 505 17.11 -0.41 8.04
N GLY A 506 15.86 -0.20 7.58
CA GLY A 506 14.96 -1.27 7.21
C GLY A 506 14.01 -0.97 6.05
N ARG A 507 13.26 -2.02 5.68
CA ARG A 507 12.22 -1.98 4.65
C ARG A 507 10.84 -2.10 5.30
N LEU A 508 9.81 -1.47 4.74
CA LEU A 508 8.41 -1.54 5.19
C LEU A 508 7.96 -2.99 5.47
N ASN A 509 7.20 -3.18 6.53
CA ASN A 509 6.46 -4.40 6.85
C ASN A 509 5.07 -3.97 7.38
N ALA A 510 4.00 -4.55 6.86
CA ALA A 510 2.62 -4.03 6.98
C ALA A 510 1.90 -4.34 8.30
#